data_AF-K1Q0M6-F1
#
_entry.id   AF-K1Q0M6-F1
#
_cell.length_a   1.000
_cell.length_b   1.000
_cell.length_c   1.000
_cell.angle_alpha   90.00
_cell.angle_beta   90.00
_cell.angle_gamma   90.00
#
_symmetry.space_group_name_H-M   'P 1'
#
loop_
_entity.id
_entity.type
_entity.pdbx_description
1 polymer ?
#
loop_
_entity_poly.entity_id
_entity_poly.type
_entity_poly.pdbx_seq_one_letter_code
_entity_poly.pdbx_strand_id
1 'polypeptide(L)' 'MVKEQTATSILKESIGRNMFLVVSKFYGDTKVHLRVYEEKEDGSDYPTRKGVALNLEKWKKITYYKDDVDSVIDQ' A
#
# COMPACT_ATOMS: atom_id res chain seq x y z
N MET A 1 23.77 -7.11 16.69
CA MET A 1 22.36 -7.54 16.72
C MET A 1 21.58 -6.67 15.74
N VAL A 2 21.29 -7.18 14.54
CA VAL A 2 20.41 -6.47 13.59
C VAL A 2 19.00 -6.65 14.11
N LYS A 3 18.41 -5.60 14.68
CA LYS A 3 16.99 -5.64 15.07
C LYS A 3 16.18 -5.80 13.79
N GLU A 4 15.59 -6.97 13.60
CA GLU A 4 14.56 -7.22 12.60
C GLU A 4 13.34 -6.37 12.98
N GLN A 5 13.36 -5.10 12.54
CA GLN A 5 12.28 -4.16 12.77
C GLN A 5 11.22 -4.43 11.71
N THR A 6 10.24 -5.24 12.09
CA THR A 6 9.01 -5.45 11.35
C THR A 6 8.34 -4.09 11.14
N ALA A 7 8.14 -3.71 9.87
CA ALA A 7 7.39 -2.51 9.54
C ALA A 7 5.97 -2.65 10.11
N THR A 8 5.65 -1.84 11.12
CA THR A 8 4.31 -1.83 11.70
C THR A 8 3.37 -1.18 10.68
N SER A 9 2.45 -1.97 10.13
CA SER A 9 1.35 -1.46 9.32
C SER A 9 0.31 -0.82 10.23
N ILE A 10 0.05 0.47 10.02
CA ILE A 10 -0.99 1.24 10.71
C ILE A 10 -2.37 0.90 10.10
N LEU A 11 -2.38 0.58 8.81
CA LEU A 11 -3.57 0.19 8.05
C LEU A 11 -3.17 -0.85 6.99
N LYS A 12 -3.99 -1.88 6.79
CA LYS A 12 -3.92 -2.84 5.68
C LYS A 12 -5.36 -3.16 5.25
N GLU A 13 -5.79 -2.60 4.12
CA GLU A 13 -7.14 -2.81 3.57
C GLU A 13 -7.06 -3.46 2.20
N SER A 14 -7.95 -4.43 1.94
CA SER A 14 -8.06 -5.05 0.62
C SER A 14 -8.77 -4.10 -0.36
N ILE A 15 -8.19 -3.93 -1.55
CA ILE A 15 -8.81 -3.19 -2.66
C ILE A 15 -9.12 -4.12 -3.85
N GLY A 16 -9.19 -5.43 -3.59
CA GLY A 16 -9.55 -6.47 -4.56
C GLY A 16 -8.36 -7.16 -5.24
N ARG A 17 -8.60 -8.37 -5.78
CA ARG A 17 -7.60 -9.18 -6.52
C ARG A 17 -6.25 -9.34 -5.80
N ASN A 18 -6.29 -9.63 -4.50
CA ASN A 18 -5.13 -9.76 -3.61
C ASN A 18 -4.24 -8.49 -3.55
N MET A 19 -4.78 -7.34 -3.93
CA MET A 19 -4.11 -6.05 -3.81
C MET A 19 -4.58 -5.35 -2.54
N PHE A 20 -3.63 -4.78 -1.81
CA PHE A 20 -3.88 -4.12 -0.54
C PHE A 20 -3.34 -2.69 -0.56
N LEU A 21 -4.13 -1.79 0.04
CA LEU A 21 -3.69 -0.47 0.49
C LEU A 21 -3.08 -0.63 1.88
N VAL A 22 -1.80 -0.29 2.04
CA VAL A 22 -1.09 -0.42 3.31
C VAL A 22 -0.44 0.91 3.68
N VAL A 23 -0.69 1.41 4.89
CA VAL A 23 0.04 2.55 5.45
C VAL A 23 1.04 2.02 6.46
N SER A 24 2.32 2.28 6.24
CA SER A 24 3.39 1.84 7.13
C SER A 24 4.32 2.99 7.48
N LYS A 25 5.02 2.85 8.60
CA LYS A 25 6.08 3.78 9.01
C LYS A 25 7.41 3.04 9.03
N PHE A 26 8.38 3.53 8.27
CA PHE A 26 9.71 2.95 8.16
C PHE A 26 10.76 4.03 8.44
N TYR A 27 11.54 3.87 9.51
CA TYR A 27 12.55 4.86 9.96
C TYR A 27 12.00 6.31 10.07
N GLY A 28 10.76 6.46 10.54
CA GLY A 28 10.12 7.78 10.67
C GLY A 28 9.32 8.21 9.43
N ASP A 29 9.62 7.65 8.26
CA ASP A 29 8.93 7.95 7.01
C ASP A 29 7.62 7.18 6.89
N THR A 30 6.51 7.90 6.73
CA THR A 30 5.23 7.28 6.37
C THR A 30 5.21 7.00 4.87
N LYS A 31 4.89 5.75 4.52
CA LYS A 31 4.70 5.32 3.13
C LYS A 31 3.30 4.74 2.95
N VAL A 32 2.72 4.99 1.79
CA VAL A 32 1.46 4.39 1.35
C VAL A 32 1.77 3.38 0.26
N HIS A 33 1.48 2.12 0.50
CA HIS A 33 1.72 1.03 -0.44
C HIS A 33 0.43 0.62 -1.10
N LEU A 34 0.49 0.44 -2.42
CA LEU A 34 -0.52 -0.23 -3.22
C LEU A 34 0.15 -1.48 -3.76
N ARG A 35 -0.11 -2.65 -3.16
CA ARG A 35 0.74 -3.84 -3.38
C ARG A 35 -0.07 -5.12 -3.43
N VAL A 36 0.28 -6.00 -4.37
CA VAL A 36 -0.26 -7.35 -4.46
C VAL A 36 0.44 -8.23 -3.42
N TYR A 37 -0.34 -9.03 -2.71
CA TYR A 37 0.11 -10.05 -1.78
C TYR A 37 -0.15 -11.44 -2.37
N GLU A 38 0.71 -12.37 -1.99
CA GLU A 38 0.58 -13.79 -2.30
C GLU A 38 0.60 -14.57 -0.97
N GLU A 39 -0.02 -15.75 -0.96
CA GLU A 39 -0.06 -16.63 0.20
C GLU A 39 1.18 -17.55 0.18
N LYS A 40 1.81 -17.74 1.33
CA LYS A 40 2.86 -18.76 1.51
C LYS A 40 2.22 -20.13 1.78
N GLU A 41 3.04 -21.17 1.73
CA GLU A 41 2.61 -22.54 2.09
C GLU A 41 2.07 -22.66 3.52
N ASP A 42 2.46 -21.76 4.44
CA ASP A 42 1.98 -21.72 5.83
C ASP A 42 0.66 -20.95 6.01
N GLY A 43 0.04 -20.48 4.91
CA GLY A 43 -1.19 -19.69 4.93
C GLY A 43 -1.00 -18.21 5.25
N SER A 44 0.25 -17.74 5.44
CA SER A 44 0.52 -16.32 5.68
C SER A 44 0.67 -15.53 4.37
N ASP A 45 0.11 -14.32 4.33
CA ASP A 45 0.31 -13.42 3.20
C ASP A 45 1.70 -12.75 3.23
N TYR A 46 2.32 -12.56 2.06
CA TYR A 46 3.51 -11.73 1.90
C TYR A 46 3.38 -10.72 0.75
N PRO A 47 3.97 -9.52 0.89
CA PRO A 47 3.96 -8.53 -0.18
C PRO A 47 4.85 -8.98 -1.33
N THR A 48 4.32 -8.94 -2.56
CA THR A 48 5.10 -9.25 -3.77
C THR A 48 5.85 -8.03 -4.28
N ARG A 49 6.64 -8.19 -5.35
CA ARG A 49 7.27 -7.07 -6.07
C ARG A 49 6.24 -6.23 -6.87
N LYS A 50 5.06 -6.77 -7.16
CA LYS A 50 4.00 -6.10 -7.93
C LYS A 50 3.31 -5.04 -7.06
N GLY A 51 3.57 -3.78 -7.35
CA GLY A 51 2.97 -2.64 -6.65
C GLY A 51 3.89 -1.46 -6.54
N VAL A 52 3.42 -0.39 -5.90
CA VAL A 52 4.15 0.86 -5.69
C VAL A 52 4.16 1.26 -4.21
N ALA A 53 5.26 1.87 -3.77
CA ALA A 53 5.35 2.55 -2.48
C ALA A 53 5.43 4.05 -2.73
N LEU A 54 4.47 4.78 -2.19
CA LEU A 54 4.31 6.22 -2.35
C LEU A 54 4.76 6.92 -1.08
N ASN A 55 5.43 8.06 -1.24
CA ASN A 55 5.58 9.00 -0.14
C ASN A 55 4.28 9.81 0.03
N LEU A 56 4.18 10.56 1.12
CA LEU A 56 2.99 11.36 1.41
C LEU A 56 2.68 12.42 0.33
N GLU A 57 3.69 13.00 -0.30
CA GLU A 57 3.49 13.99 -1.36
C GLU A 57 2.78 13.38 -2.59
N LYS A 58 3.26 12.22 -3.06
CA LYS A 58 2.63 11.51 -4.18
C LYS A 58 1.22 11.04 -3.85
N TRP A 59 1.01 10.53 -2.63
CA TRP A 59 -0.33 10.12 -2.18
C TRP A 59 -1.31 11.30 -2.20
N LYS A 60 -0.90 12.45 -1.64
CA LYS A 60 -1.73 13.68 -1.64
C LYS A 60 -2.12 14.11 -3.06
N LYS A 61 -1.19 14.04 -4.02
CA LYS A 61 -1.49 14.35 -5.43
C LYS A 61 -2.51 13.39 -6.03
N ILE A 62 -2.39 12.09 -5.79
CA ILE A 62 -3.38 11.11 -6.27
C ILE A 62 -4.76 11.40 -5.68
N THR A 63 -4.86 11.63 -4.38
CA THR A 63 -6.15 11.91 -3.73
C THR A 63 -6.74 13.27 -4.12
N TYR A 64 -5.90 14.22 -4.54
CA TYR A 64 -6.35 15.51 -5.04
C TYR A 64 -7.12 15.36 -6.36
N TYR A 65 -6.62 14.54 -7.29
CA TYR A 65 -7.24 14.31 -8.59
C TYR A 65 -8.36 13.24 -8.57
N LYS A 66 -8.81 12.79 -7.40
CA LYS A 66 -9.80 11.70 -7.31
C LYS A 66 -11.11 12.05 -8.03
N ASP A 67 -11.59 13.29 -7.85
CA ASP A 67 -12.88 13.72 -8.41
C ASP A 67 -12.80 13.84 -9.93
N ASP A 68 -11.66 14.30 -10.46
CA ASP A 68 -11.40 14.34 -11.90
C ASP A 68 -11.36 12.92 -12.49
N VAL A 69 -10.72 11.97 -11.80
CA VAL A 69 -10.69 10.54 -12.21
C VAL A 69 -12.09 9.94 -12.20
N ASP A 70 -12.85 10.14 -11.12
CA ASP A 70 -14.22 9.64 -10.99
C ASP A 70 -15.11 10.18 -12.11
N SER A 71 -14.96 11.46 -12.46
CA SER A 71 -15.72 12.10 -13.55
C SER A 71 -15.47 11.50 -14.94
N VAL A 72 -14.34 10.81 -15.15
CA VAL A 72 -13.99 10.15 -16.41
C VAL A 72 -14.48 8.70 -16.43
N ILE A 73 -14.56 8.04 -15.27
CA ILE A 73 -14.99 6.64 -15.15
C ILE A 73 -16.52 6.51 -15.21
N ASP A 74 -17.25 7.49 -14.68
CA ASP A 74 -18.71 7.51 -14.68
C ASP A 74 -19.34 7.94 -16.01
N GLN A 75 -18.53 8.07 -17.08
CA GLN A 75 -18.97 8.33 -18.46
C GLN A 75 -19.08 7.04 -19.28
#